data_AF-A0A927UDD6-F1
#
_entry.id   AF-A0A927UDD6-F1
#
_cell.length_a   1.000
_cell.length_b   1.000
_cell.length_c   1.000
_cell.angle_alpha   90.00
_cell.angle_beta   90.00
_cell.angle_gamma   90.00
#
_symmetry.space_group_name_H-M   'P 1'
#
loop_
_entity.id
_entity.type
_entity.pdbx_description
1 polymer ?
#
loop_
_entity_poly.entity_id
_entity_poly.type
_entity_poly.pdbx_seq_one_letter_code
_entity_poly.pdbx_strand_id
1 'polypeptide(L)' 'MGLFDVNDEKLKALYHRAWVESGMGFVEPRKYDYLNRALMQYARENGCSYDRALMIAKTI' A
#
# COMPACT_ATOMS: atom_id res chain seq x y z
N MET A 1 -15.17 13.66 6.27
CA MET A 1 -15.39 12.27 6.75
C MET A 1 -15.85 11.43 5.57
N GLY A 2 -14.90 10.86 4.82
CA GLY A 2 -15.18 9.95 3.70
C GLY A 2 -14.75 8.54 4.09
N LEU A 3 -15.56 7.54 3.75
CA LEU A 3 -15.49 6.16 4.24
C LEU A 3 -14.24 5.34 3.82
N PHE A 4 -13.22 5.96 3.24
CA PHE A 4 -12.02 5.27 2.77
C PHE A 4 -10.74 6.06 3.03
N ASP A 5 -10.36 6.18 4.31
CA ASP A 5 -9.05 6.72 4.68
C ASP A 5 -7.95 5.69 4.35
N VAL A 6 -7.41 5.70 3.13
CA VAL A 6 -6.07 5.15 2.86
C VAL A 6 -5.12 6.34 2.80
N ASN A 7 -4.58 6.72 3.95
CA ASN A 7 -3.52 7.72 4.05
C ASN A 7 -2.13 7.05 3.95
N ASP A 8 -1.08 7.87 3.85
CA ASP A 8 0.30 7.40 3.75
C ASP A 8 0.68 6.44 4.88
N GLU A 9 0.30 6.77 6.12
CA GLU A 9 0.61 5.94 7.30
C GLU A 9 -0.02 4.55 7.22
N LYS A 10 -1.30 4.48 6.82
CA LYS A 10 -2.00 3.21 6.67
C LYS A 10 -1.42 2.41 5.50
N LEU A 11 -1.06 3.08 4.41
CA LEU A 11 -0.43 2.43 3.26
C LEU A 11 0.92 1.79 3.65
N LYS A 12 1.74 2.52 4.41
CA LYS A 12 2.99 2.03 4.99
C LYS A 12 2.76 0.86 5.96
N ALA A 13 1.76 0.95 6.85
CA ALA A 13 1.43 -0.11 7.79
C ALA A 13 0.99 -1.41 7.08
N LEU A 14 0.17 -1.30 6.03
CA LEU A 14 -0.25 -2.44 5.21
C LEU A 14 0.94 -3.07 4.48
N TYR A 15 1.85 -2.25 3.94
CA TYR A 15 3.06 -2.75 3.30
C TYR A 15 3.99 -3.44 4.30
N HIS A 16 4.19 -2.85 5.49
CA HIS A 16 4.98 -3.44 6.56
C HIS A 16 4.40 -4.79 7.01
N ARG A 17 3.08 -4.90 7.13
CA ARG A 17 2.42 -6.18 7.41
C ARG A 17 2.73 -7.22 6.33
N ALA A 18 2.59 -6.86 5.06
CA ALA A 18 2.90 -7.76 3.95
C ALA A 18 4.39 -8.15 3.90
N TRP A 19 5.28 -7.26 4.36
CA TRP A 19 6.71 -7.52 4.51
C TRP A 19 7.01 -8.51 5.64
N VAL A 20 6.33 -8.41 6.77
CA VAL A 20 6.43 -9.42 7.84
C VAL A 20 5.86 -10.76 7.38
N GLU A 21 4.70 -10.76 6.71
CA GLU A 21 4.06 -11.96 6.17
C GLU A 21 4.92 -12.65 5.09
N SER A 22 5.72 -11.90 4.32
CA SER A 22 6.67 -12.44 3.34
C SER A 22 7.98 -12.96 3.95
N GLY A 23 8.12 -12.93 5.28
CA GLY A 23 9.36 -13.31 5.96
C GLY A 23 10.48 -12.28 5.80
N MET A 24 10.13 -10.99 5.77
CA MET A 24 11.04 -9.86 5.53
C MET A 24 11.70 -9.88 4.15
N GLY A 25 11.13 -10.61 3.20
CA GLY A 25 11.60 -10.73 1.82
C GLY A 25 10.94 -9.75 0.84
N PHE A 26 11.07 -10.02 -0.45
CA PHE A 26 10.41 -9.24 -1.49
C PHE A 26 8.88 -9.32 -1.35
N VAL A 27 8.23 -8.16 -1.20
CA VAL A 27 6.76 -8.06 -1.17
C VAL A 27 6.25 -7.89 -2.59
N GLU A 28 5.51 -8.89 -3.07
CA GLU A 28 4.72 -8.78 -4.30
C GLU A 28 3.31 -8.28 -3.94
N PRO A 29 2.97 -7.00 -4.16
CA PRO A 29 1.75 -6.41 -3.62
C PRO A 29 0.47 -7.06 -4.18
N ARG A 30 0.54 -7.61 -5.40
CA ARG A 30 -0.56 -8.31 -6.06
C ARG A 30 -0.95 -9.62 -5.39
N LYS A 31 -0.07 -10.21 -4.56
CA LYS A 31 -0.40 -11.39 -3.75
C LYS A 31 -1.20 -11.05 -2.50
N TYR A 32 -1.24 -9.78 -2.12
CA TYR A 32 -1.90 -9.28 -0.92
C TYR A 32 -3.07 -8.40 -1.32
N ASP A 33 -4.28 -8.97 -1.42
CA ASP A 33 -5.48 -8.25 -1.85
C ASP A 33 -5.73 -6.95 -1.07
N TYR A 34 -5.46 -6.96 0.24
CA TYR A 34 -5.59 -5.78 1.10
C TYR A 34 -4.63 -4.65 0.69
N LEU A 35 -3.38 -4.99 0.37
CA LEU A 35 -2.34 -4.03 0.00
C LEU A 35 -2.57 -3.54 -1.42
N ASN A 36 -2.90 -4.44 -2.34
CA ASN A 36 -3.20 -4.10 -3.72
C ASN A 36 -4.39 -3.14 -3.83
N ARG A 37 -5.48 -3.42 -3.11
CA ARG A 37 -6.66 -2.54 -3.07
C ARG A 37 -6.32 -1.18 -2.47
N ALA A 38 -5.56 -1.15 -1.37
CA ALA A 38 -5.14 0.09 -0.74
C ALA A 38 -4.25 0.94 -1.67
N LEU A 39 -3.31 0.31 -2.38
CA LEU A 39 -2.45 0.98 -3.37
C LEU A 39 -3.26 1.56 -4.54
N MET A 40 -4.20 0.79 -5.09
CA MET A 40 -5.08 1.28 -6.16
C MET A 40 -5.98 2.43 -5.69
N GLN A 41 -6.50 2.34 -4.47
CA GLN A 41 -7.32 3.38 -3.88
C GLN A 41 -6.52 4.66 -3.66
N TYR A 42 -5.36 4.55 -3.01
CA TYR A 42 -4.45 5.67 -2.79
C TYR A 42 -4.06 6.34 -4.10
N ALA A 43 -3.72 5.55 -5.12
CA ALA A 43 -3.38 6.04 -6.45
C ALA A 43 -4.53 6.83 -7.08
N ARG A 44 -5.77 6.32 -6.97
CA ARG A 44 -6.96 6.99 -7.48
C ARG A 44 -7.28 8.29 -6.74
N GLU A 45 -7.15 8.31 -5.42
CA GLU A 45 -7.47 9.46 -4.57
C GLU A 45 -6.43 10.58 -4.70
N ASN A 46 -5.15 10.24 -4.86
CA ASN A 46 -4.05 11.19 -4.98
C ASN A 46 -3.67 11.50 -6.44
N GLY A 47 -4.39 10.95 -7.43
CA GLY A 47 -4.09 11.12 -8.85
C GLY A 47 -2.68 10.66 -9.24
N CYS A 48 -2.14 9.64 -8.56
CA CYS A 48 -0.78 9.15 -8.79
C CYS A 48 -0.79 7.75 -9.42
N SER A 49 0.37 7.31 -9.93
CA SER A 49 0.51 5.96 -10.48
C SER A 49 0.58 4.91 -9.37
N TYR A 50 0.23 3.67 -9.70
CA TYR A 50 0.37 2.53 -8.78
C TYR A 50 1.81 2.39 -8.26
N ASP A 51 2.82 2.53 -9.13
CA ASP A 51 4.23 2.49 -8.74
C ASP A 51 4.58 3.60 -7.75
N ARG A 52 3.99 4.79 -7.89
CA ARG A 52 4.21 5.89 -6.95
C ARG A 52 3.58 5.60 -5.59
N ALA A 53 2.35 5.07 -5.57
CA ALA A 53 1.73 4.60 -4.34
C ALA A 53 2.59 3.52 -3.67
N LEU A 54 3.14 2.58 -4.45
CA LEU A 54 4.00 1.51 -3.93
C LEU A 54 5.32 2.05 -3.37
N MET A 55 5.91 3.06 -4.02
CA MET A 55 7.11 3.73 -3.53
C MET A 55 6.84 4.43 -2.19
N ILE A 56 5.69 5.09 -2.04
CA ILE A 56 5.28 5.72 -0.77
C ILE A 56 5.09 4.67 0.32
N ALA A 57 4.42 3.56 0.00
CA ALA A 57 4.19 2.45 0.93
C ALA A 57 5.50 1.79 1.42
N LYS A 58 6.53 1.77 0.56
CA LYS A 58 7.87 1.26 0.85
C LYS A 58 8.75 2.22 1.65
N THR A 59 8.44 3.51 1.62
CA THR A 59 9.26 4.53 2.26
C THR A 59 8.95 4.52 3.76
N ILE A 60 9.78 3.83 4.54
CA ILE A 60 9.72 3.83 6.02
C ILE A 60 10.28 5.16 6.51
#